data_AF-A0A1H3J9I3-F1
#
_entry.id   AF-A0A1H3J9I3-F1
#
_cell.length_a   1.000
_cell.length_b   1.000
_cell.length_c   1.000
_cell.angle_alpha   90.00
_cell.angle_beta   90.00
_cell.angle_gamma   90.00
#
_symmetry.space_group_name_H-M   'P 1'
#
loop_
_entity.id
_entity.type
_entity.pdbx_description
1 polymer ?
#
loop_
_entity_poly.entity_id
_entity_poly.type
_entity_poly.pdbx_seq_one_letter_code
_entity_poly.pdbx_strand_id
1 'polypeptide(L)'
;MIVGIGSNNAHGVLNRVAGLVTDGRDLVPGELLTFQDWGGRLVVEVVLNPGEFLFGANRHYQRPDDFSVPAFQLTWDHDDGLFPWDAGHPCGSECQPRPGTWRA
;
A
#
# COMPACT_ATOMS: atom_id res chain seq x y z
N MET A 1 0.14 -0.86 3.89
CA MET A 1 0.86 -2.04 3.39
C MET A 1 1.32 -1.81 1.96
N ILE A 2 2.32 -2.55 1.50
CA ILE A 2 2.79 -2.58 0.12
C ILE A 2 3.21 -4.02 -0.21
N VAL A 3 2.93 -4.49 -1.43
CA VAL A 3 3.13 -5.89 -1.86
C VAL A 3 3.89 -5.89 -3.19
N GLY A 4 4.60 -6.97 -3.49
CA GLY A 4 5.21 -7.14 -4.82
C GLY A 4 6.59 -6.53 -4.99
N ILE A 5 7.16 -5.96 -3.92
CA ILE A 5 8.49 -5.35 -3.92
C ILE A 5 9.38 -5.99 -2.86
N GLY A 6 10.69 -5.96 -3.08
CA GLY A 6 11.68 -6.44 -2.12
C GLY A 6 11.59 -5.68 -0.78
N SER A 7 11.94 -6.37 0.31
CA SER A 7 11.81 -5.85 1.69
C SER A 7 12.51 -4.50 1.92
N ASN A 8 13.68 -4.28 1.32
CA ASN A 8 14.39 -3.01 1.42
C ASN A 8 13.60 -1.85 0.80
N ASN A 9 13.01 -2.05 -0.39
CA ASN A 9 12.18 -1.05 -1.05
C ASN A 9 10.88 -0.85 -0.26
N ALA A 10 10.28 -1.92 0.25
CA ALA A 10 9.09 -1.84 1.09
C ALA A 10 9.33 -0.99 2.34
N HIS A 11 10.42 -1.23 3.07
CA HIS A 11 10.78 -0.43 4.24
C HIS A 11 11.02 1.04 3.89
N GLY A 12 11.75 1.32 2.81
CA GLY A 12 12.00 2.69 2.36
C GLY A 12 10.71 3.44 2.05
N VAL A 13 9.83 2.83 1.26
CA VAL A 13 8.52 3.40 0.91
C VAL A 13 7.65 3.61 2.15
N LEU A 14 7.52 2.58 3.01
CA LEU A 14 6.69 2.67 4.20
C LEU A 14 7.18 3.73 5.18
N ASN A 15 8.50 3.83 5.42
CA ASN A 15 9.07 4.86 6.29
C ASN A 15 8.81 6.26 5.74
N ARG A 16 8.97 6.44 4.42
CA ARG A 16 8.72 7.71 3.75
C ARG A 16 7.25 8.13 3.87
N VAL A 17 6.31 7.23 3.60
CA VAL A 17 4.87 7.52 3.72
C VAL A 17 4.48 7.74 5.19
N ALA A 18 5.05 6.99 6.13
CA ALA A 18 4.84 7.21 7.56
C ALA A 18 5.35 8.59 8.02
N GLY A 19 6.44 9.09 7.43
CA GLY A 19 6.93 10.46 7.63
C GLY A 19 5.86 11.50 7.30
N LEU A 20 5.20 11.39 6.14
CA LEU A 20 4.10 12.30 5.76
C LEU A 20 2.99 12.33 6.81
N VAL A 21 2.57 11.15 7.29
CA VAL A 21 1.51 11.03 8.31
C VAL A 21 1.96 11.60 9.65
N THR A 22 3.22 11.36 10.04
CA THR A 22 3.81 11.88 11.28
C THR A 22 3.93 13.41 11.25
N ASP A 23 4.14 13.99 10.06
CA ASP A 23 4.14 15.44 9.83
C ASP A 23 2.72 16.04 9.80
N GLY A 24 1.68 15.23 10.06
CA GLY A 24 0.29 15.67 10.19
C GLY A 24 -0.50 15.65 8.89
N ARG A 25 0.00 15.01 7.82
CA ARG A 25 -0.79 14.82 6.59
C ARG A 25 -1.73 13.63 6.71
N ASP A 26 -2.99 13.86 6.37
CA ASP A 26 -3.94 12.80 6.09
C ASP A 26 -3.78 12.31 4.64
N LEU A 27 -3.64 10.99 4.47
CA LEU A 27 -3.62 10.36 3.15
C LEU A 27 -5.05 10.04 2.72
N VAL A 28 -5.35 10.26 1.45
CA VAL A 28 -6.71 10.08 0.91
C VAL A 28 -6.75 8.93 -0.10
N PRO A 29 -7.78 8.07 -0.09
CA PRO A 29 -7.96 7.07 -1.15
C PRO A 29 -7.99 7.70 -2.56
N GLY A 30 -7.26 7.11 -3.49
CA GLY A 30 -7.05 7.61 -4.85
C GLY A 30 -5.97 8.68 -4.97
N GLU A 31 -5.37 9.12 -3.86
CA GLU A 31 -4.26 10.08 -3.90
C GLU A 31 -3.03 9.47 -4.58
N LEU A 32 -2.47 10.24 -5.52
CA LEU A 32 -1.19 9.94 -6.14
C LEU A 32 -0.05 10.62 -5.36
N LEU A 33 0.78 9.82 -4.69
CA LEU A 33 1.97 10.29 -4.01
C LEU A 33 3.16 10.30 -4.97
N THR A 34 3.85 11.43 -5.00
CA THR A 34 5.11 11.65 -5.73
C THR A 34 6.14 12.22 -4.75
N PHE A 35 7.41 11.94 -5.00
CA PHE A 35 8.50 12.40 -4.14
C PHE A 35 9.62 12.98 -5.00
N GLN A 36 10.17 14.13 -4.62
CA GLN A 36 11.11 14.87 -5.48
C GLN A 36 12.41 14.12 -5.77
N ASP A 37 12.82 13.24 -4.88
CA ASP A 37 14.06 12.47 -4.88
C ASP A 37 13.84 10.98 -5.20
N TRP A 38 12.62 10.59 -5.58
CA TRP A 38 12.32 9.22 -6.01
C TRP A 38 11.38 9.23 -7.22
N GLY A 39 11.81 8.59 -8.31
CA GLY A 39 11.09 8.61 -9.58
C GLY A 39 9.80 7.77 -9.63
N GLY A 40 9.54 6.94 -8.61
CA GLY A 40 8.33 6.15 -8.53
C GLY A 40 7.15 6.92 -7.95
N ARG A 41 5.95 6.38 -8.19
CA ARG A 41 4.67 6.93 -7.76
C ARG A 41 3.88 5.88 -6.99
N LEU A 42 3.04 6.35 -6.09
CA LEU A 42 2.16 5.48 -5.31
C LEU A 42 0.72 5.96 -5.41
N VAL A 43 -0.22 5.05 -5.59
CA VAL A 43 -1.64 5.33 -5.38
C VAL A 43 -2.06 4.75 -4.03
N VAL A 44 -2.71 5.59 -3.23
CA VAL A 44 -3.26 5.21 -1.93
C VAL A 44 -4.60 4.52 -2.14
N GLU A 45 -4.73 3.27 -1.73
CA GLU A 45 -5.96 2.50 -1.86
C GLU A 45 -6.42 1.97 -0.50
N VAL A 46 -7.73 1.81 -0.32
CA VAL A 46 -8.28 1.23 0.91
C VAL A 46 -8.02 -0.27 0.94
N VAL A 47 -7.52 -0.78 2.06
CA VAL A 47 -7.50 -2.23 2.30
C VAL A 47 -8.93 -2.71 2.57
N LEU A 48 -9.41 -3.69 1.80
CA LEU A 48 -10.78 -4.18 1.90
C LEU A 48 -10.95 -5.33 2.92
N ASN A 49 -9.88 -6.06 3.24
CA ASN A 49 -9.89 -7.23 4.14
C ASN A 49 -8.79 -7.17 5.23
N PRO A 50 -8.64 -6.06 5.97
CA PRO A 50 -7.50 -5.89 6.88
C PRO A 50 -7.46 -6.91 8.03
N GLY A 51 -8.62 -7.45 8.43
CA GLY A 51 -8.73 -8.47 9.47
C GLY A 51 -8.06 -9.79 9.11
N GLU A 52 -7.89 -10.09 7.82
CA GLU A 52 -7.32 -11.36 7.36
C GLU A 52 -5.79 -11.41 7.50
N PHE A 53 -5.12 -10.29 7.78
CA PHE A 53 -3.65 -10.25 7.80
C PHE A 53 -2.99 -9.19 8.68
N LEU A 54 -3.69 -8.14 9.11
CA LEU A 54 -3.13 -7.12 10.02
C LEU A 54 -3.20 -7.53 11.49
N PHE A 55 -2.94 -8.80 11.80
CA PHE A 55 -3.07 -9.36 13.16
C PHE A 55 -2.25 -8.60 14.21
N GLY A 56 -1.02 -8.20 13.87
CA GLY A 56 -0.14 -7.44 14.76
C GLY A 56 -0.70 -6.06 15.10
N ALA A 57 -1.22 -5.35 14.09
CA ALA A 57 -1.82 -4.04 14.28
C ALA A 57 -3.14 -4.15 15.07
N ASN A 58 -4.00 -5.11 14.73
CA ASN A 58 -5.23 -5.36 15.48
C ASN A 58 -4.95 -5.64 16.96
N ARG A 59 -3.93 -6.46 17.27
CA ARG A 59 -3.51 -6.71 18.66
C ARG A 59 -3.03 -5.44 19.35
N HIS A 60 -2.18 -4.65 18.68
CA HIS A 60 -1.63 -3.42 19.25
C HIS A 60 -2.73 -2.41 19.59
N TYR A 61 -3.67 -2.20 18.67
CA TYR A 61 -4.78 -1.27 18.83
C TYR A 61 -6.01 -1.90 19.52
N GLN A 62 -5.90 -3.13 20.02
CA GLN A 62 -6.97 -3.87 20.71
C GLN A 62 -8.28 -3.92 19.92
N ARG A 63 -8.18 -4.11 18.60
CA ARG A 63 -9.30 -4.17 17.68
C ARG A 63 -9.79 -5.62 17.53
N PRO A 64 -11.11 -5.90 17.64
CA PRO A 64 -11.64 -7.23 17.40
C PRO A 64 -11.59 -7.56 15.90
N ASP A 65 -11.63 -8.85 15.56
CA ASP A 65 -11.51 -9.31 14.17
C ASP A 65 -12.59 -8.72 13.25
N ASP A 66 -13.83 -8.64 13.74
CA ASP A 66 -14.98 -8.07 13.03
C ASP A 66 -14.86 -6.56 12.77
N PHE A 67 -13.99 -5.87 13.51
CA PHE A 67 -13.70 -4.44 13.35
C PHE A 67 -12.20 -4.19 13.33
N SER A 68 -11.52 -4.73 12.32
CA SER A 68 -10.08 -4.54 12.15
C SER A 68 -9.68 -3.05 11.99
N VAL A 69 -8.41 -2.74 12.22
CA VAL A 69 -7.85 -1.41 11.97
C VAL A 69 -8.07 -0.98 10.51
N PRO A 70 -8.53 0.26 10.26
CA PRO A 70 -8.47 0.84 8.92
C PRO A 70 -7.02 0.90 8.44
N ALA A 71 -6.79 0.60 7.17
CA ALA A 71 -5.46 0.63 6.58
C ALA A 71 -5.51 1.00 5.10
N PHE A 72 -4.40 1.52 4.61
CA PHE A 72 -4.17 1.74 3.18
C PHE A 72 -3.19 0.71 2.61
N GLN A 73 -3.46 0.28 1.38
CA GLN A 73 -2.53 -0.38 0.49
C GLN A 73 -1.94 0.66 -0.45
N LEU A 74 -0.63 0.61 -0.65
CA LEU A 74 0.09 1.48 -1.58
C LEU A 74 0.36 0.69 -2.86
N THR A 75 -0.25 1.13 -3.96
CA THR A 75 -0.01 0.58 -5.29
C THR A 75 1.08 1.37 -5.98
N TRP A 76 2.17 0.70 -6.36
CA TRP A 76 3.31 1.30 -7.05
C TRP A 76 3.17 1.18 -8.57
N ASP A 77 3.73 2.14 -9.30
CA ASP A 77 3.91 2.04 -10.75
C ASP A 77 5.14 1.23 -11.11
N HIS A 78 5.07 0.47 -12.19
CA HIS A 78 6.23 -0.21 -12.75
C HIS A 78 7.23 0.80 -13.34
N ASP A 79 8.45 0.36 -13.64
CA ASP A 79 9.55 1.22 -14.16
C ASP A 79 9.20 1.98 -15.45
N ASP A 80 8.19 1.54 -16.19
CA ASP A 80 7.63 2.18 -17.40
C ASP A 80 6.49 3.18 -17.09
N GLY A 81 6.18 3.37 -15.81
CA GLY A 81 5.14 4.27 -15.31
C GLY A 81 3.73 3.70 -15.41
N LEU A 82 3.56 2.40 -15.65
CA LEU A 82 2.23 1.78 -15.73
C LEU A 82 1.81 1.20 -14.39
N PHE A 83 0.55 1.44 -14.01
CA PHE A 83 -0.10 0.79 -12.88
C PHE A 83 -0.78 -0.52 -13.29
N PRO A 84 -1.16 -1.39 -12.34
CA PRO A 84 -1.77 -2.69 -12.65
C PRO A 84 -3.08 -2.65 -13.45
N TRP A 85 -3.77 -1.51 -13.48
CA TRP A 85 -4.99 -1.32 -14.28
C TRP A 85 -4.72 -0.75 -15.69
N ASP A 86 -3.48 -0.33 -15.96
CA ASP A 86 -3.14 0.25 -17.26
C ASP A 86 -2.92 -0.85 -18.30
N ALA A 87 -3.37 -0.56 -19.53
CA ALA A 87 -3.16 -1.46 -20.65
C ALA A 87 -1.67 -1.62 -20.93
N GLY A 88 -1.21 -2.88 -20.96
CA GLY A 88 0.20 -3.19 -21.22
C GLY A 88 1.09 -3.19 -19.97
N HIS A 89 0.53 -3.09 -18.76
CA HIS A 89 1.30 -3.29 -17.53
C HIS A 89 2.06 -4.63 -17.60
N PRO A 90 3.40 -4.63 -17.45
CA PRO A 90 4.24 -5.79 -17.78
C PRO A 90 4.16 -6.91 -16.74
N CYS A 91 3.55 -6.66 -15.60
CA CYS A 91 3.37 -7.62 -14.51
C CYS A 91 1.91 -8.10 -14.46
N GLY A 92 1.68 -9.39 -14.16
CA GLY A 92 0.32 -9.88 -13.91
C GLY A 92 -0.20 -9.49 -12.53
N SER A 93 -1.44 -9.87 -12.21
CA SER A 93 -2.07 -9.56 -10.92
C SER A 93 -1.38 -10.20 -9.72
N GLU A 94 -0.56 -11.23 -9.94
CA GLU A 94 0.28 -11.87 -8.94
C GLU A 94 1.41 -10.97 -8.43
N CYS A 95 1.86 -10.04 -9.26
CA CYS A 95 2.98 -9.15 -8.98
C CYS A 95 2.58 -8.08 -7.98
N GLN A 96 1.40 -7.49 -8.16
CA GLN A 96 0.83 -6.54 -7.23
C GLN A 96 -0.68 -6.81 -7.08
N PRO A 97 -1.05 -7.74 -6.19
CA PRO A 97 -2.45 -8.06 -5.91
C PRO A 97 -3.23 -6.80 -5.54
N ARG A 98 -4.43 -6.64 -6.11
CA ARG A 98 -5.32 -5.50 -5.82
C ARG A 98 -5.85 -5.60 -4.38
N PRO A 99 -6.29 -4.49 -3.77
CA PRO A 99 -6.94 -4.55 -2.46
C PRO A 99 -8.09 -5.55 -2.46
N GLY A 100 -8.15 -6.42 -1.44
CA GLY A 100 -9.14 -7.49 -1.33
C GLY A 100 -8.80 -8.80 -2.03
N THR A 101 -7.76 -8.85 -2.88
CA THR A 101 -7.35 -10.10 -3.56
C THR A 101 -6.15 -10.75 -2.91
N TRP A 102 -5.44 -10.05 -2.03
CA TRP A 102 -4.32 -10.60 -1.29
C TRP A 102 -4.81 -11.62 -0.25
N ARG A 103 -4.11 -12.76 -0.18
CA ARG A 103 -4.32 -13.82 0.81
C ARG A 103 -2.97 -14.26 1.38
N ALA A 104 -2.90 -14.51 2.69
CA ALA A 104 -1.71 -14.96 3.41
C ALA A 104 -1.39 -16.43 3.13
#